data_AF-X1VA93-F1
#
_entry.id   AF-X1VA93-F1
#
_cell.length_a   1.000
_cell.length_b   1.000
_cell.length_c   1.000
_cell.angle_alpha   90.00
_cell.angle_beta   90.00
_cell.angle_gamma   90.00
#
_symmetry.space_group_name_H-M   'P 1'
#
loop_
_entity.id
_entity.type
_entity.pdbx_description
1 polymer ?
#
loop_
_entity_poly.entity_id
_entity_poly.type
_entity_poly.pdbx_seq_one_letter_code
_entity_poly.pdbx_strand_id
1 'polypeptide(L)'
;MGMRPIADVQYGDFIFIAMDQLINNAAKLRYLSAGKIKVPLVMRIPVGVSARGTQHAQSVESLLSHIPGLKVVCPSTPYDAKGLLKSAIRDDNPVMVFEHKLLYGAKGRKEALDVSMDVPKEEYFIPIGRADVKREGKDITIVGLLKTVHTALSAAKRLKKEGIELEVIDPRTLVPLDKETILQSIKKTGKLIIIQEDNLFSG
;
A
#
# COMPACT_ATOMS: atom_id res chain seq x y z
N MET A 1 22.22 10.64 16.07
CA MET A 1 22.30 9.33 15.38
C MET A 1 21.79 8.24 16.32
N GLY A 2 21.13 7.20 15.81
CA GLY A 2 20.57 6.09 16.60
C GLY A 2 19.04 6.11 16.81
N MET A 3 18.34 7.14 16.33
CA MET A 3 16.87 7.21 16.37
C MET A 3 16.24 6.40 15.23
N ARG A 4 14.93 6.11 15.36
CA ARG A 4 14.09 5.47 14.33
C ARG A 4 12.94 6.40 13.94
N PRO A 5 13.21 7.46 13.14
CA PRO A 5 12.22 8.49 12.85
C PRO A 5 11.01 7.95 12.08
N ILE A 6 9.84 8.50 12.42
CA ILE A 6 8.60 8.36 11.66
C ILE A 6 8.25 9.76 11.17
N ALA A 7 8.53 10.05 9.91
CA ALA A 7 8.21 11.31 9.28
C ALA A 7 6.80 11.25 8.69
N ASP A 8 6.02 12.30 8.91
CA ASP A 8 4.68 12.44 8.35
C ASP A 8 4.73 13.46 7.22
N VAL A 9 4.37 13.02 6.01
CA VAL A 9 4.25 13.88 4.84
C VAL A 9 2.80 14.26 4.73
N GLN A 10 2.49 15.56 4.70
CA GLN A 10 1.09 16.01 4.79
C GLN A 10 0.21 15.41 3.67
N TYR A 11 0.75 15.33 2.45
CA TYR A 11 0.15 14.71 1.27
C TYR A 11 1.24 14.15 0.37
N GLY A 12 0.96 13.03 -0.32
CA GLY A 12 1.88 12.41 -1.27
C GLY A 12 2.34 13.38 -2.36
N ASP A 13 1.48 14.30 -2.76
CA ASP A 13 1.80 15.39 -3.70
C ASP A 13 3.00 16.25 -3.26
N PHE A 14 3.33 16.31 -1.96
CA PHE A 14 4.41 17.15 -1.43
C PHE A 14 5.72 16.38 -1.20
N ILE A 15 5.73 15.07 -1.42
CA ILE A 15 6.95 14.26 -1.30
C ILE A 15 8.06 14.76 -2.26
N PHE A 16 7.67 15.38 -3.37
CA PHE A 16 8.58 15.91 -4.39
C PHE A 16 9.60 16.91 -3.83
N ILE A 17 9.21 17.69 -2.80
CA ILE A 17 10.09 18.67 -2.15
C ILE A 17 11.25 17.97 -1.43
N ALA A 18 11.07 16.72 -0.99
CA ALA A 18 12.06 15.93 -0.24
C ALA A 18 12.74 14.84 -1.08
N MET A 19 12.57 14.83 -2.42
CA MET A 19 13.05 13.72 -3.27
C MET A 19 14.54 13.49 -3.22
N ASP A 20 15.37 14.55 -3.19
CA ASP A 20 16.83 14.36 -3.10
C ASP A 20 17.24 13.67 -1.80
N GLN A 21 16.63 14.08 -0.67
CA GLN A 21 16.88 13.47 0.64
C GLN A 21 16.39 12.02 0.68
N LEU A 22 15.28 11.71 0.02
CA LEU A 22 14.77 10.34 -0.02
C LEU A 22 15.56 9.44 -0.96
N ILE A 23 15.71 9.85 -2.23
CA ILE A 23 16.24 9.00 -3.31
C ILE A 23 17.76 8.94 -3.29
N ASN A 24 18.43 10.08 -3.20
CA ASN A 24 19.90 10.11 -3.30
C ASN A 24 20.58 9.80 -1.97
N ASN A 25 19.91 10.10 -0.86
CA ASN A 25 20.45 9.86 0.47
C ASN A 25 19.83 8.61 1.10
N ALA A 26 18.59 8.66 1.61
CA ALA A 26 18.01 7.59 2.42
C ALA A 26 18.01 6.22 1.72
N ALA A 27 17.55 6.14 0.47
CA ALA A 27 17.42 4.89 -0.28
C ALA A 27 18.79 4.24 -0.58
N LYS A 28 19.81 5.05 -0.89
CA LYS A 28 21.11 4.55 -1.37
C LYS A 28 22.13 4.36 -0.26
N LEU A 29 22.00 5.04 0.88
CA LEU A 29 23.04 5.08 1.91
C LEU A 29 23.44 3.70 2.44
N ARG A 30 22.47 2.79 2.59
CA ARG A 30 22.77 1.39 2.98
C ARG A 30 23.62 0.68 1.94
N TYR A 31 23.34 0.87 0.66
CA TYR A 31 24.12 0.28 -0.43
C TYR A 31 25.50 0.93 -0.54
N LEU A 32 25.59 2.26 -0.54
CA LEU A 32 26.85 3.02 -0.62
C LEU A 32 27.82 2.66 0.51
N SER A 33 27.30 2.38 1.69
CA SER A 33 28.10 1.96 2.85
C SER A 33 28.41 0.46 2.88
N ALA A 34 28.08 -0.30 1.84
CA ALA A 34 28.19 -1.76 1.79
C ALA A 34 27.51 -2.45 3.00
N GLY A 35 26.35 -1.92 3.41
CA GLY A 35 25.56 -2.42 4.53
C GLY A 35 26.01 -1.97 5.92
N LYS A 36 27.10 -1.20 6.04
CA LYS A 36 27.59 -0.69 7.33
C LYS A 36 26.63 0.31 7.99
N ILE A 37 25.93 1.11 7.18
CA ILE A 37 24.95 2.09 7.67
C ILE A 37 23.54 1.53 7.45
N LYS A 38 22.75 1.51 8.52
CA LYS A 38 21.30 1.26 8.50
C LYS A 38 20.55 2.57 8.37
N VAL A 39 19.37 2.55 7.75
CA VAL A 39 18.52 3.75 7.61
C VAL A 39 17.10 3.41 8.10
N PRO A 40 16.89 3.29 9.43
CA PRO A 40 15.60 2.93 10.01
C PRO A 40 14.65 4.14 9.98
N LEU A 41 14.04 4.39 8.83
CA LEU A 41 13.18 5.54 8.56
C LEU A 41 11.82 5.05 8.08
N VAL A 42 10.74 5.56 8.67
CA VAL A 42 9.39 5.42 8.12
C VAL A 42 8.94 6.78 7.61
N MET A 43 8.38 6.83 6.40
CA MET A 43 7.62 7.98 5.92
C MET A 43 6.16 7.58 5.72
N ARG A 44 5.24 8.25 6.41
CA ARG A 44 3.79 8.09 6.23
C ARG A 44 3.32 9.10 5.20
N ILE A 45 2.60 8.64 4.19
CA ILE A 45 2.35 9.41 2.97
C ILE A 45 0.88 9.26 2.55
N PRO A 46 0.01 10.22 2.91
CA PRO A 46 -1.39 10.22 2.53
C PRO A 46 -1.59 10.45 1.02
N VAL A 47 -2.22 9.52 0.32
CA VAL A 47 -2.43 9.55 -1.15
C VAL A 47 -3.90 9.40 -1.55
N GLY A 48 -4.14 9.47 -2.86
CA GLY A 48 -5.42 9.19 -3.49
C GLY A 48 -6.30 10.42 -3.70
N VAL A 49 -7.24 10.32 -4.62
CA VAL A 49 -8.17 11.35 -5.04
C VAL A 49 -9.13 11.70 -3.90
N SER A 50 -9.34 13.00 -3.73
CA SER A 50 -10.35 13.58 -2.83
C SER A 50 -10.80 14.93 -3.38
N ALA A 51 -11.88 15.51 -2.86
CA ALA A 51 -12.35 16.85 -3.25
C ALA A 51 -11.43 18.03 -2.82
N ARG A 52 -10.10 17.85 -2.81
CA ARG A 52 -9.09 18.84 -2.38
C ARG A 52 -8.25 19.43 -3.52
N GLY A 53 -8.60 19.12 -4.77
CA GLY A 53 -7.95 19.68 -5.96
C GLY A 53 -6.68 18.94 -6.39
N THR A 54 -6.00 19.48 -7.40
CA THR A 54 -4.95 18.81 -8.17
C THR A 54 -3.65 18.54 -7.42
N GLN A 55 -3.37 19.29 -6.36
CA GLN A 55 -2.17 19.14 -5.51
C GLN A 55 -2.43 18.34 -4.22
N HIS A 56 -3.56 17.62 -4.16
CA HIS A 56 -3.98 16.83 -3.01
C HIS A 56 -4.69 15.55 -3.45
N ALA A 57 -4.33 15.01 -4.61
CA ALA A 57 -5.08 13.93 -5.26
C ALA A 57 -4.18 12.85 -5.88
N GLN A 58 -2.86 13.05 -5.90
CA GLN A 58 -1.98 12.09 -6.55
C GLN A 58 -1.85 10.79 -5.76
N SER A 59 -1.68 9.72 -6.53
CA SER A 59 -1.15 8.44 -6.11
C SER A 59 0.28 8.40 -6.64
N VAL A 60 1.27 8.21 -5.75
CA VAL A 60 2.70 8.32 -6.08
C VAL A 60 3.48 7.07 -5.66
N GLU A 61 2.77 6.06 -5.18
CA GLU A 61 3.32 4.78 -4.74
C GLU A 61 4.05 4.04 -5.85
N SER A 62 3.57 4.10 -7.10
CA SER A 62 4.24 3.48 -8.25
C SER A 62 5.57 4.17 -8.50
N LEU A 63 5.60 5.50 -8.56
CA LEU A 63 6.84 6.27 -8.73
C LEU A 63 7.91 5.88 -7.69
N LEU A 64 7.55 5.83 -6.41
CA LEU A 64 8.49 5.46 -5.36
C LEU A 64 8.87 3.98 -5.38
N SER A 65 8.01 3.11 -5.92
CA SER A 65 8.32 1.69 -6.09
C SER A 65 9.42 1.44 -7.12
N HIS A 66 9.68 2.39 -8.02
CA HIS A 66 10.77 2.30 -8.99
C HIS A 66 12.14 2.66 -8.39
N ILE A 67 12.22 3.12 -7.14
CA ILE A 67 13.47 3.56 -6.51
C ILE A 67 14.09 2.41 -5.68
N PRO A 68 15.25 1.86 -6.10
CA PRO A 68 15.92 0.81 -5.34
C PRO A 68 16.36 1.29 -3.95
N GLY A 69 16.19 0.42 -2.95
CA GLY A 69 16.53 0.71 -1.55
C GLY A 69 15.36 1.21 -0.71
N LEU A 70 14.23 1.56 -1.34
CA LEU A 70 12.97 1.81 -0.63
C LEU A 70 12.16 0.51 -0.51
N LYS A 71 11.46 0.37 0.61
CA LYS A 71 10.31 -0.54 0.73
C LYS A 71 9.03 0.27 0.64
N VAL A 72 8.00 -0.30 0.00
CA VAL A 72 6.74 0.40 -0.27
C VAL A 72 5.56 -0.45 0.19
N VAL A 73 4.82 0.05 1.17
CA VAL A 73 3.63 -0.61 1.73
C VAL A 73 2.39 0.26 1.60
N CYS A 74 1.26 -0.37 1.33
CA CYS A 74 -0.01 0.27 0.96
C CYS A 74 -1.19 -0.40 1.70
N PRO A 75 -1.33 -0.22 3.04
CA PRO A 75 -2.43 -0.81 3.81
C PRO A 75 -3.82 -0.39 3.28
N SER A 76 -4.74 -1.35 3.17
CA SER A 76 -6.14 -1.11 2.75
C SER A 76 -7.16 -1.19 3.89
N THR A 77 -6.78 -1.72 5.06
CA THR A 77 -7.67 -1.88 6.23
C THR A 77 -7.02 -1.37 7.52
N PRO A 78 -7.81 -1.06 8.57
CA PRO A 78 -7.26 -0.73 9.89
C PRO A 78 -6.35 -1.83 10.48
N TYR A 79 -6.69 -3.11 10.24
CA TYR A 79 -5.86 -4.24 10.66
C TYR A 79 -4.49 -4.22 9.96
N ASP A 80 -4.50 -4.01 8.64
CA ASP A 80 -3.29 -3.93 7.83
C ASP A 80 -2.42 -2.72 8.22
N ALA A 81 -3.04 -1.56 8.42
CA ALA A 81 -2.36 -0.32 8.80
C ALA A 81 -1.57 -0.48 10.10
N LYS A 82 -2.18 -1.05 11.15
CA LYS A 82 -1.49 -1.30 12.43
C LYS A 82 -0.35 -2.31 12.25
N GLY A 83 -0.59 -3.45 11.60
CA GLY A 83 0.40 -4.52 11.49
C GLY A 83 1.60 -4.14 10.62
N LEU A 84 1.34 -3.48 9.48
CA LEU A 84 2.39 -3.05 8.54
C LEU A 84 3.18 -1.87 9.09
N LEU A 85 2.53 -0.86 9.70
CA LEU A 85 3.25 0.27 10.29
C LEU A 85 4.19 -0.19 11.41
N LYS A 86 3.74 -1.11 12.27
CA LYS A 86 4.59 -1.67 13.33
C LYS A 86 5.78 -2.46 12.79
N SER A 87 5.60 -3.13 11.65
CA SER A 87 6.68 -3.85 10.96
C SER A 87 7.64 -2.89 10.26
N ALA A 88 7.12 -1.84 9.63
CA ALA A 88 7.89 -0.76 9.00
C ALA A 88 8.80 -0.05 10.02
N ILE A 89 8.27 0.30 11.19
CA ILE A 89 9.03 0.95 12.28
C ILE A 89 10.20 0.09 12.75
N ARG A 90 10.08 -1.24 12.67
CA ARG A 90 11.11 -2.21 13.08
C ARG A 90 12.07 -2.58 11.97
N ASP A 91 11.83 -2.13 10.74
CA ASP A 91 12.71 -2.37 9.60
C ASP A 91 13.93 -1.42 9.63
N ASP A 92 15.11 -1.93 9.31
CA ASP A 92 16.35 -1.14 9.30
C ASP A 92 16.60 -0.42 7.95
N ASN A 93 15.60 -0.43 7.05
CA ASN A 93 15.59 0.27 5.78
C ASN A 93 14.54 1.39 5.75
N PRO A 94 14.62 2.32 4.78
CA PRO A 94 13.56 3.28 4.54
C PRO A 94 12.28 2.57 4.08
N VAL A 95 11.17 2.80 4.78
CA VAL A 95 9.85 2.23 4.44
C VAL A 95 8.84 3.34 4.22
N MET A 96 8.30 3.41 3.01
CA MET A 96 7.22 4.31 2.62
C MET A 96 5.89 3.64 2.91
N VAL A 97 5.08 4.25 3.76
CA VAL A 97 3.75 3.78 4.17
C VAL A 97 2.72 4.68 3.52
N PHE A 98 2.14 4.23 2.42
CA PHE A 98 1.11 4.95 1.70
C PHE A 98 -0.26 4.70 2.31
N GLU A 99 -0.95 5.76 2.68
CA GLU A 99 -2.23 5.70 3.37
C GLU A 99 -3.28 6.43 2.56
N HIS A 100 -4.32 5.74 2.13
CA HIS A 100 -5.33 6.39 1.30
C HIS A 100 -6.25 7.28 2.14
N LYS A 101 -6.35 8.57 1.79
CA LYS A 101 -7.04 9.58 2.61
C LYS A 101 -8.51 9.25 2.92
N LEU A 102 -9.20 8.63 1.98
CA LEU A 102 -10.60 8.20 2.13
C LEU A 102 -10.78 6.94 2.99
N LEU A 103 -9.70 6.29 3.45
CA LEU A 103 -9.74 5.11 4.33
C LEU A 103 -9.50 5.45 5.81
N TYR A 104 -9.15 6.69 6.16
CA TYR A 104 -8.92 7.11 7.56
C TYR A 104 -10.17 7.13 8.45
N GLY A 105 -11.35 6.83 7.92
CA GLY A 105 -12.62 6.85 8.63
C GLY A 105 -13.51 8.04 8.27
N ALA A 106 -14.80 7.82 8.43
CA ALA A 106 -15.85 8.58 7.74
C ALA A 106 -16.64 9.57 8.62
N LYS A 107 -16.18 9.94 9.83
CA LYS A 107 -16.93 10.90 10.64
C LYS A 107 -17.03 12.26 9.92
N GLY A 108 -18.16 12.49 9.27
CA GLY A 108 -18.55 13.73 8.59
C GLY A 108 -18.09 13.90 7.13
N ARG A 109 -17.41 12.94 6.50
CA ARG A 109 -16.96 13.06 5.09
C ARG A 109 -17.75 12.13 4.18
N LYS A 110 -18.59 12.70 3.30
CA LYS A 110 -19.43 11.92 2.36
C LYS A 110 -18.65 10.98 1.44
N GLU A 111 -17.39 11.33 1.14
CA GLU A 111 -16.53 10.57 0.22
C GLU A 111 -15.71 9.47 0.91
N ALA A 112 -15.64 9.47 2.24
CA ALA A 112 -14.85 8.50 2.98
C ALA A 112 -15.55 7.15 3.01
N LEU A 113 -14.78 6.08 2.84
CA LEU A 113 -15.29 4.73 2.96
C LEU A 113 -15.25 4.30 4.43
N ASP A 114 -16.36 3.76 4.92
CA ASP A 114 -16.37 3.11 6.24
C ASP A 114 -15.73 1.72 6.12
N VAL A 115 -14.50 1.63 6.60
CA VAL A 115 -13.71 0.40 6.69
C VAL A 115 -13.45 0.02 8.15
N SER A 116 -14.28 0.53 9.06
CA SER A 116 -14.17 0.25 10.49
C SER A 116 -14.28 -1.26 10.73
N MET A 117 -13.38 -1.76 11.56
CA MET A 117 -13.34 -3.16 11.95
C MET A 117 -12.72 -3.30 13.33
N ASP A 118 -12.96 -4.43 13.98
CA ASP A 118 -12.26 -4.77 15.22
C ASP A 118 -10.78 -5.00 14.92
N VAL A 119 -9.93 -4.14 15.49
CA VAL A 119 -8.49 -4.29 15.43
C VAL A 119 -8.03 -4.84 16.77
N PRO A 120 -7.34 -6.00 16.82
CA PRO A 120 -6.89 -6.58 18.08
C PRO A 120 -6.04 -5.59 18.87
N LYS A 121 -6.17 -5.57 20.20
CA LYS A 121 -5.43 -4.61 21.05
C LYS A 121 -3.98 -5.04 21.21
N GLU A 122 -3.75 -6.34 21.28
CA GLU A 122 -2.45 -6.99 21.38
C GLU A 122 -1.51 -6.59 20.23
N GLU A 123 -0.21 -6.77 20.48
CA GLU A 123 0.79 -6.52 19.47
C GLU A 123 0.79 -7.64 18.42
N TYR A 124 0.73 -7.24 17.15
CA TYR A 124 0.93 -8.12 16.02
C TYR A 124 1.69 -7.39 14.91
N PHE A 125 2.20 -8.18 13.97
CA PHE A 125 3.02 -7.74 12.85
C PHE A 125 2.55 -8.41 11.58
N ILE A 126 2.52 -7.65 10.50
CA ILE A 126 2.30 -8.20 9.16
C ILE A 126 3.64 -8.11 8.43
N PRO A 127 4.21 -9.24 7.97
CA PRO A 127 5.48 -9.22 7.25
C PRO A 127 5.37 -8.36 5.98
N ILE A 128 6.32 -7.45 5.79
CA ILE A 128 6.43 -6.68 4.56
C ILE A 128 6.71 -7.65 3.40
N GLY A 129 5.97 -7.51 2.30
CA GLY A 129 6.06 -8.41 1.15
C GLY A 129 5.17 -9.64 1.23
N ARG A 130 4.10 -9.59 2.04
CA ARG A 130 3.06 -10.63 2.09
C ARG A 130 1.69 -10.07 1.74
N ALA A 131 1.11 -10.62 0.68
CA ALA A 131 -0.24 -10.29 0.24
C ALA A 131 -1.32 -10.89 1.16
N ASP A 132 -2.55 -10.42 0.97
CA ASP A 132 -3.77 -10.95 1.57
C ASP A 132 -4.74 -11.38 0.49
N VAL A 133 -5.26 -12.60 0.57
CA VAL A 133 -6.44 -12.99 -0.23
C VAL A 133 -7.67 -12.54 0.54
N LYS A 134 -8.17 -11.35 0.22
CA LYS A 134 -9.33 -10.73 0.89
C LYS A 134 -10.63 -11.50 0.62
N ARG A 135 -10.70 -12.18 -0.52
CA ARG A 135 -11.82 -13.04 -0.91
C ARG A 135 -11.35 -14.12 -1.87
N GLU A 136 -11.66 -15.37 -1.56
CA GLU A 136 -11.46 -16.49 -2.48
C GLU A 136 -12.42 -16.43 -3.68
N GLY A 137 -11.92 -16.82 -4.85
CA GLY A 137 -12.72 -16.98 -6.06
C GLY A 137 -12.05 -17.94 -7.05
N LYS A 138 -12.69 -18.16 -8.20
CA LYS A 138 -12.24 -19.14 -9.19
C LYS A 138 -12.28 -18.66 -10.64
N ASP A 139 -12.99 -17.56 -10.93
CA ASP A 139 -13.23 -17.16 -12.33
C ASP A 139 -12.26 -16.08 -12.81
N ILE A 140 -11.92 -15.12 -11.95
CA ILE A 140 -11.02 -14.00 -12.27
C ILE A 140 -10.25 -13.59 -11.01
N THR A 141 -8.94 -13.40 -11.13
CA THR A 141 -8.12 -12.75 -10.10
C THR A 141 -8.17 -11.24 -10.26
N ILE A 142 -8.47 -10.52 -9.20
CA ILE A 142 -8.40 -9.07 -9.11
C ILE A 142 -7.32 -8.70 -8.11
N VAL A 143 -6.33 -7.94 -8.55
CA VAL A 143 -5.31 -7.33 -7.69
C VAL A 143 -5.65 -5.85 -7.53
N GLY A 144 -5.92 -5.42 -6.30
CA GLY A 144 -6.18 -4.03 -5.96
C GLY A 144 -5.30 -3.58 -4.79
N LEU A 145 -5.11 -2.27 -4.65
CA LEU A 145 -4.31 -1.68 -3.58
C LEU A 145 -5.09 -0.54 -2.92
N LEU A 146 -4.79 -0.23 -1.65
CA LEU A 146 -5.42 0.87 -0.94
C LEU A 146 -6.96 0.83 -1.06
N LYS A 147 -7.59 1.90 -1.56
CA LYS A 147 -9.05 2.00 -1.72
C LYS A 147 -9.60 1.05 -2.78
N THR A 148 -8.84 0.68 -3.82
CA THR A 148 -9.36 -0.14 -4.92
C THR A 148 -9.63 -1.58 -4.51
N VAL A 149 -9.02 -2.07 -3.41
CA VAL A 149 -9.38 -3.35 -2.76
C VAL A 149 -10.88 -3.40 -2.45
N HIS A 150 -11.42 -2.31 -1.90
CA HIS A 150 -12.84 -2.24 -1.54
C HIS A 150 -13.75 -2.13 -2.76
N THR A 151 -13.29 -1.46 -3.82
CA THR A 151 -13.96 -1.47 -5.13
C THR A 151 -14.08 -2.89 -5.68
N ALA A 152 -12.98 -3.66 -5.63
CA ALA A 152 -12.95 -5.06 -6.06
C ALA A 152 -13.88 -5.95 -5.23
N LEU A 153 -13.89 -5.80 -3.90
CA LEU A 153 -14.80 -6.54 -3.00
C LEU A 153 -16.28 -6.23 -3.30
N SER A 154 -16.62 -4.96 -3.55
CA SER A 154 -17.97 -4.54 -3.93
C SER A 154 -18.39 -5.16 -5.27
N ALA A 155 -17.50 -5.14 -6.27
CA ALA A 155 -17.72 -5.79 -7.56
C ALA A 155 -17.92 -7.31 -7.40
N ALA A 156 -17.08 -7.97 -6.59
CA ALA A 156 -17.20 -9.40 -6.29
C ALA A 156 -18.55 -9.76 -5.66
N LYS A 157 -19.06 -8.92 -4.74
CA LYS A 157 -20.39 -9.13 -4.13
C LYS A 157 -21.52 -9.01 -5.14
N ARG A 158 -21.42 -8.11 -6.12
CA ARG A 158 -22.42 -7.93 -7.17
C ARG A 158 -22.39 -9.10 -8.15
N LEU A 159 -21.21 -9.40 -8.70
CA LEU A 159 -21.03 -10.42 -9.73
C LEU A 159 -21.25 -11.85 -9.21
N LYS A 160 -21.10 -12.08 -7.91
CA LYS A 160 -21.51 -13.37 -7.29
C LYS A 160 -22.99 -13.71 -7.56
N LYS A 161 -23.87 -12.71 -7.67
CA LYS A 161 -25.31 -12.92 -7.98
C LYS A 161 -25.53 -13.42 -9.42
N GLU A 162 -24.56 -13.18 -10.30
CA GLU A 162 -24.55 -13.61 -11.70
C GLU A 162 -23.73 -14.89 -11.88
N GLY A 163 -23.30 -15.53 -10.78
CA GLY A 163 -22.50 -16.76 -10.80
C GLY A 163 -21.01 -16.56 -11.05
N ILE A 164 -20.52 -15.32 -11.05
CA ILE A 164 -19.10 -15.00 -11.26
C ILE A 164 -18.39 -14.79 -9.91
N GLU A 165 -17.35 -15.57 -9.66
CA GLU A 165 -16.58 -15.58 -8.43
C GLU A 165 -15.19 -14.97 -8.62
N LEU A 166 -15.05 -13.71 -8.15
CA LEU A 166 -13.79 -12.95 -8.21
C LEU A 166 -12.88 -13.24 -7.02
N GLU A 167 -11.68 -13.70 -7.26
CA GLU A 167 -10.64 -13.71 -6.24
C GLU A 167 -10.08 -12.30 -6.05
N VAL A 168 -10.11 -11.76 -4.84
CA VAL A 168 -9.61 -10.41 -4.56
C VAL A 168 -8.35 -10.50 -3.72
N ILE A 169 -7.25 -9.98 -4.27
CA ILE A 169 -5.95 -9.94 -3.63
C ILE A 169 -5.57 -8.49 -3.35
N ASP A 170 -5.21 -8.24 -2.10
CA ASP A 170 -4.52 -7.03 -1.67
C ASP A 170 -3.03 -7.36 -1.51
N PRO A 171 -2.13 -6.84 -2.36
CA PRO A 171 -0.71 -7.08 -2.21
C PRO A 171 -0.13 -6.61 -0.88
N ARG A 172 -0.75 -5.60 -0.23
CA ARG A 172 -0.27 -4.86 0.95
C ARG A 172 1.08 -4.16 0.79
N THR A 173 1.97 -4.68 -0.06
CA THR A 173 3.35 -4.25 -0.30
C THR A 173 3.61 -4.27 -1.80
N LEU A 174 4.11 -3.17 -2.34
CA LEU A 174 4.58 -3.08 -3.73
C LEU A 174 6.07 -3.41 -3.86
N VAL A 175 6.86 -3.08 -2.83
CA VAL A 175 8.30 -3.39 -2.80
C VAL A 175 8.71 -4.00 -1.46
N PRO A 176 9.07 -5.30 -1.42
CA PRO A 176 8.97 -6.29 -2.50
C PRO A 176 7.53 -6.81 -2.69
N LEU A 177 7.10 -6.96 -3.95
CA LEU A 177 5.79 -7.53 -4.27
C LEU A 177 5.74 -9.05 -4.01
N ASP A 178 4.66 -9.52 -3.38
CA ASP A 178 4.38 -10.95 -3.23
C ASP A 178 3.87 -11.57 -4.54
N LYS A 179 4.80 -11.79 -5.47
CA LYS A 179 4.49 -12.36 -6.79
C LYS A 179 3.92 -13.76 -6.69
N GLU A 180 4.33 -14.53 -5.68
CA GLU A 180 3.93 -15.94 -5.57
C GLU A 180 2.43 -16.05 -5.31
N THR A 181 1.89 -15.31 -4.34
CA THR A 181 0.45 -15.30 -4.05
C THR A 181 -0.38 -14.90 -5.29
N ILE A 182 0.08 -13.88 -6.02
CA ILE A 182 -0.60 -13.41 -7.24
C ILE A 182 -0.54 -14.48 -8.35
N LEU A 183 0.63 -15.07 -8.61
CA LEU A 183 0.80 -16.07 -9.65
C LEU A 183 0.01 -17.35 -9.37
N GLN A 184 -0.08 -17.78 -8.10
CA GLN A 184 -0.89 -18.94 -7.72
C GLN A 184 -2.38 -18.69 -7.96
N SER A 185 -2.85 -17.49 -7.66
CA SER A 185 -4.23 -17.07 -7.98
C SER A 185 -4.50 -17.06 -9.48
N ILE A 186 -3.58 -16.50 -10.27
CA ILE A 186 -3.72 -16.48 -11.74
C ILE A 186 -3.71 -17.89 -12.32
N LYS A 187 -2.89 -18.81 -11.80
CA LYS A 187 -2.92 -20.23 -12.21
C LYS A 187 -4.28 -20.87 -11.95
N LYS A 188 -4.95 -20.49 -10.86
CA LYS A 188 -6.29 -20.98 -10.50
C LYS A 188 -7.39 -20.40 -11.39
N THR A 189 -7.36 -19.09 -11.66
CA THR A 189 -8.47 -18.38 -12.33
C THR A 189 -8.29 -18.21 -13.84
N GLY A 190 -7.05 -18.25 -14.33
CA GLY A 190 -6.68 -18.04 -15.73
C GLY A 190 -6.83 -16.61 -16.24
N LYS A 191 -7.28 -15.66 -15.42
CA LYS A 191 -7.56 -14.27 -15.81
C LYS A 191 -7.14 -13.30 -14.72
N LEU A 192 -6.62 -12.15 -15.12
CA LEU A 192 -6.15 -11.09 -14.20
C LEU A 192 -6.79 -9.75 -14.57
N ILE A 193 -7.25 -9.04 -13.54
CA ILE A 193 -7.56 -7.60 -13.59
C ILE A 193 -6.73 -6.91 -12.51
N ILE A 194 -6.08 -5.82 -12.87
CA ILE A 194 -5.38 -4.94 -11.92
C ILE A 194 -6.18 -3.66 -11.79
N ILE A 195 -6.41 -3.19 -10.56
CA ILE A 195 -7.16 -1.97 -10.29
C ILE A 195 -6.31 -1.05 -9.41
N GLN A 196 -6.04 0.15 -9.90
CA GLN A 196 -5.32 1.19 -9.16
C GLN A 196 -5.92 2.58 -9.41
N GLU A 197 -5.51 3.54 -8.61
CA GLU A 197 -5.92 4.94 -8.74
C GLU A 197 -4.83 5.84 -9.34
N ASP A 198 -3.61 5.31 -9.52
CA ASP A 198 -2.52 5.99 -10.21
C ASP A 198 -2.78 6.11 -11.73
N ASN A 199 -1.92 6.88 -12.39
CA ASN A 199 -1.90 7.05 -13.84
C ASN A 199 -1.61 5.72 -14.53
N LEU A 200 -2.29 5.48 -15.66
CA LEU A 200 -2.11 4.28 -16.49
C LEU A 200 -0.67 4.14 -17.04
N PHE A 201 0.03 5.25 -17.24
CA PHE A 201 1.39 5.22 -17.75
C PHE A 201 2.38 5.10 -16.59
N SER A 202 3.13 4.00 -16.55
CA SER A 202 4.13 3.69 -15.52
C SER A 202 3.59 3.55 -14.08
N GLY A 203 2.27 3.43 -13.96
CA GLY A 203 1.58 2.78 -12.86
C GLY A 203 0.74 1.67 -13.45
#